data_AF-A0A2G4HXU0-F1
#
_entry.id   AF-A0A2G4HXU0-F1
#
_cell.length_a   1.000
_cell.length_b   1.000
_cell.length_c   1.000
_cell.angle_alpha   90.00
_cell.angle_beta   90.00
_cell.angle_gamma   90.00
#
_symmetry.space_group_name_H-M   'P 1'
#
loop_
_entity.id
_entity.type
_entity.pdbx_description
1 polymer ?
#
loop_
_entity_poly.entity_id
_entity_poly.type
_entity_poly.pdbx_seq_one_letter_code
_entity_poly.pdbx_strand_id
1 'polypeptide(L)'
;MAAEHAPEPSQFRVTLFVGPQPVEGTPELFSCVFNVKKRSWKGGIQVAVHMRQSQIDRLSADMDFPGWLARAFNDLSVEDRASCQERAGEFFVQAACWCKLDLLLQSGITQENQCLAEDRWAAEVGEAVIQRKSFMISYIAAELDFVPGETDVS
;
A
#
# COMPACT_ATOMS: atom_id res chain seq x y z
N MET A 1 -21.93 -22.21 22.00
CA MET A 1 -20.58 -21.61 21.93
C MET A 1 -20.15 -21.69 20.48
N ALA A 2 -20.13 -20.56 19.77
CA ALA A 2 -19.67 -20.51 18.39
C ALA A 2 -18.15 -20.63 18.41
N ALA A 3 -17.61 -21.63 17.71
CA ALA A 3 -16.17 -21.77 17.54
C ALA A 3 -15.66 -20.52 16.81
N GLU A 4 -14.77 -19.78 17.46
CA GLU A 4 -14.01 -18.70 16.84
C GLU A 4 -13.24 -19.32 15.66
N HIS A 5 -13.76 -19.14 14.44
CA HIS A 5 -13.07 -19.55 13.25
C HIS A 5 -11.83 -18.67 13.13
N ALA A 6 -10.65 -19.30 13.12
CA ALA A 6 -9.44 -18.62 12.70
C ALA A 6 -9.72 -17.92 11.36
N PRO A 7 -9.31 -16.65 11.18
CA PRO A 7 -9.60 -15.92 9.96
C PRO A 7 -9.20 -16.76 8.75
N GLU A 8 -10.12 -16.98 7.82
CA GLU A 8 -9.84 -17.79 6.65
C GLU A 8 -8.59 -17.23 5.96
N PRO A 9 -7.56 -18.05 5.70
CA PRO A 9 -6.38 -17.58 5.01
C PRO A 9 -6.80 -17.02 3.66
N SER A 10 -6.30 -15.83 3.31
CA SER A 10 -6.61 -15.18 2.04
C SER A 10 -6.50 -16.18 0.89
N GLN A 11 -7.54 -16.24 0.06
CA GLN A 11 -7.58 -17.15 -1.08
C GLN A 11 -6.50 -16.82 -2.13
N PHE A 12 -5.90 -15.62 -2.03
CA PHE A 12 -4.89 -15.09 -2.93
C PHE A 12 -3.54 -14.98 -2.23
N ARG A 13 -2.49 -15.40 -2.94
CA ARG A 13 -1.11 -15.00 -2.66
C ARG A 13 -0.80 -13.79 -3.50
N VAL A 14 -0.39 -12.71 -2.86
CA VAL A 14 -0.05 -11.44 -3.50
C VAL A 14 1.40 -11.13 -3.18
N THR A 15 2.19 -10.80 -4.20
CA THR A 15 3.55 -10.26 -4.02
C THR A 15 3.73 -9.06 -4.93
N LEU A 16 4.43 -8.03 -4.44
CA LEU A 16 4.87 -6.95 -5.30
C LEU A 16 5.86 -7.51 -6.33
N PHE A 17 5.62 -7.20 -7.60
CA PHE A 17 6.54 -7.54 -8.69
C PHE A 17 7.46 -6.37 -9.00
N VAL A 18 6.90 -5.16 -9.14
CA VAL A 18 7.65 -3.93 -9.38
C VAL A 18 6.86 -2.71 -8.91
N GLY A 19 7.55 -1.66 -8.48
CA GLY A 19 7.00 -0.36 -8.17
C GLY A 19 7.26 0.10 -6.73
N PRO A 20 6.89 1.34 -6.39
CA PRO A 20 6.20 2.29 -7.26
C PRO A 20 7.15 2.86 -8.31
N GLN A 21 6.67 3.01 -9.55
CA GLN A 21 7.44 3.65 -10.62
C GLN A 21 6.53 4.57 -11.41
N PRO A 22 7.04 5.71 -11.92
CA PRO A 22 6.26 6.56 -12.80
C PRO A 22 5.90 5.80 -14.07
N VAL A 23 4.68 6.03 -14.58
CA VAL A 23 4.22 5.50 -15.86
C VAL A 23 4.87 6.32 -16.98
N GLU A 24 5.38 5.62 -18.00
CA GLU A 24 6.05 6.27 -19.13
C GLU A 24 5.14 7.31 -19.80
N GLY A 25 5.69 8.50 -20.04
CA GLY A 25 4.95 9.64 -20.61
C GLY A 25 3.96 10.32 -19.66
N THR A 26 3.78 9.83 -18.43
CA THR A 26 2.87 10.42 -17.42
C THR A 26 3.55 10.45 -16.04
N PRO A 27 4.46 11.42 -15.78
CA PRO A 27 5.28 11.43 -14.56
C PRO A 27 4.48 11.59 -13.26
N GLU A 28 3.26 12.14 -13.32
CA GLU A 28 2.36 12.27 -12.17
C GLU A 28 1.57 10.99 -11.86
N LEU A 29 1.73 9.94 -12.65
CA LEU A 29 1.03 8.68 -12.50
C LEU A 29 2.03 7.58 -12.09
N PHE A 30 1.77 6.93 -10.98
CA PHE A 30 2.60 5.87 -10.45
C PHE A 30 1.94 4.52 -10.64
N SER A 31 2.74 3.49 -10.88
CA SER A 31 2.31 2.10 -11.04
C SER A 31 3.01 1.19 -10.04
N CYS A 32 2.22 0.37 -9.35
CA CYS A 32 2.69 -0.83 -8.67
C CYS A 32 2.11 -2.05 -9.37
N VAL A 33 2.95 -2.99 -9.77
CA VAL A 33 2.52 -4.25 -10.38
C VAL A 33 2.64 -5.37 -9.36
N PHE A 34 1.57 -6.12 -9.17
CA PHE A 34 1.52 -7.24 -8.24
C PHE A 34 1.35 -8.56 -8.99
N ASN A 35 2.06 -9.59 -8.56
CA ASN A 35 1.73 -10.96 -8.91
C ASN A 35 0.60 -11.43 -8.00
N VAL A 36 -0.50 -11.89 -8.60
CA VAL A 36 -1.65 -12.42 -7.89
C VAL A 36 -1.86 -13.88 -8.28
N LYS A 37 -1.97 -14.75 -7.28
CA LYS A 37 -2.19 -16.18 -7.49
C LYS A 37 -3.26 -16.71 -6.55
N LYS A 38 -4.37 -17.18 -7.12
CA LYS A 38 -5.34 -18.02 -6.40
C LYS A 38 -4.89 -19.48 -6.41
N ARG A 39 -5.13 -20.22 -5.32
CA ARG A 39 -4.80 -21.66 -5.21
C ARG A 39 -5.43 -22.50 -6.34
N SER A 40 -6.63 -22.14 -6.79
CA SER A 40 -7.38 -22.86 -7.82
C SER A 40 -6.97 -22.52 -9.27
N TRP A 41 -6.11 -21.52 -9.48
CA TRP A 41 -5.73 -21.09 -10.83
C TRP A 41 -4.60 -21.93 -11.40
N LYS A 42 -4.58 -22.09 -12.73
CA LYS A 42 -3.48 -22.74 -13.44
C LYS A 42 -2.21 -21.86 -13.41
N GLY A 43 -2.35 -20.57 -13.65
CA GLY A 43 -1.27 -19.56 -13.64
C GLY A 43 -1.48 -18.48 -12.58
N GLY A 44 -0.42 -17.70 -12.30
CA GLY A 44 -0.57 -16.39 -11.66
C GLY A 44 -0.90 -15.34 -12.73
N ILE A 45 -1.35 -14.18 -12.29
CA ILE A 45 -1.58 -13.02 -13.15
C ILE A 45 -0.80 -11.82 -12.62
N GLN A 46 -0.63 -10.82 -13.46
CA GLN A 46 -0.10 -9.52 -13.07
C GLN A 46 -1.22 -8.49 -13.07
N VAL A 47 -1.30 -7.74 -11.97
CA VAL A 47 -2.22 -6.61 -11.83
C VAL A 47 -1.40 -5.35 -11.65
N ALA A 48 -1.46 -4.46 -12.63
CA ALA A 48 -0.93 -3.10 -12.51
C ALA A 48 -1.96 -2.24 -11.76
N VAL A 49 -1.50 -1.45 -10.80
CA VAL A 49 -2.33 -0.54 -10.01
C VAL A 49 -1.80 0.86 -10.19
N HIS A 50 -2.63 1.74 -10.76
CA HIS A 50 -2.26 3.12 -11.03
C HIS A 50 -2.81 4.06 -9.95
N MET A 51 -1.99 5.03 -9.54
CA MET A 51 -2.30 6.09 -8.58
C MET A 51 -1.69 7.41 -9.07
N ARG A 52 -2.47 8.49 -9.09
CA ARG A 52 -1.91 9.83 -9.35
C ARG A 52 -1.21 10.38 -8.10
N GLN A 53 -0.20 11.22 -8.30
CA GLN A 53 0.48 11.96 -7.23
C GLN A 53 -0.53 12.70 -6.34
N SER A 54 -1.53 13.37 -6.93
CA SER A 54 -2.55 14.09 -6.17
C SER A 54 -3.41 13.19 -5.27
N GLN A 55 -3.63 11.93 -5.64
CA GLN A 55 -4.30 10.95 -4.78
C GLN A 55 -3.37 10.52 -3.65
N ILE A 56 -2.10 10.26 -3.96
CA ILE A 56 -1.07 9.89 -2.98
C ILE A 56 -0.92 11.00 -1.93
N ASP A 57 -0.80 12.26 -2.36
CA ASP A 57 -0.66 13.43 -1.48
C ASP A 57 -1.86 13.57 -0.54
N ARG A 58 -3.07 13.39 -1.07
CA ARG A 58 -4.30 13.44 -0.27
C ARG A 58 -4.34 12.33 0.78
N LEU A 59 -4.06 11.09 0.38
CA LEU A 59 -4.03 9.96 1.31
C LEU A 59 -2.96 10.16 2.40
N SER A 60 -1.79 10.68 2.01
CA SER A 60 -0.69 10.98 2.91
C SER A 60 -1.09 12.03 3.95
N ALA A 61 -1.77 13.09 3.51
CA ALA A 61 -2.31 14.13 4.39
C ALA A 61 -3.40 13.58 5.33
N ASP A 62 -4.37 12.82 4.79
CA ASP A 62 -5.46 12.22 5.58
C ASP A 62 -4.93 11.25 6.67
N MET A 63 -3.75 10.65 6.44
CA MET A 63 -3.08 9.78 7.42
C MET A 63 -2.19 10.52 8.43
N ASP A 64 -1.95 11.83 8.30
CA ASP A 64 -0.85 12.55 8.98
C ASP A 64 0.50 11.83 8.77
N PHE A 65 0.74 11.31 7.56
CA PHE A 65 1.96 10.57 7.28
C PHE A 65 3.23 11.44 7.43
N PRO A 66 3.28 12.70 6.96
CA PRO A 66 4.43 13.58 7.21
C PRO A 66 4.68 13.84 8.70
N GLY A 67 3.62 14.02 9.49
CA GLY A 67 3.74 14.20 10.94
C GLY A 67 4.28 12.95 11.63
N TRP A 68 3.83 11.77 11.20
CA TRP A 68 4.38 10.50 11.67
C TRP A 68 5.87 10.35 11.32
N LEU A 69 6.27 10.63 10.07
CA LEU A 69 7.68 10.58 9.65
C LEU A 69 8.56 11.53 10.47
N ALA A 70 8.08 12.76 10.72
CA ALA A 70 8.82 13.73 11.52
C ALA A 70 9.10 13.21 12.95
N ARG A 71 8.13 12.51 13.55
CA ARG A 71 8.30 11.85 14.86
C ARG A 71 9.23 10.65 14.77
N ALA A 72 9.03 9.77 13.79
CA ALA A 72 9.81 8.55 13.61
C ALA A 72 11.30 8.82 13.31
N PHE A 73 11.60 9.88 12.56
CA PHE A 73 12.96 10.21 12.10
C PHE A 73 13.63 11.33 12.91
N ASN A 74 13.08 11.67 14.08
CA ASN A 74 13.58 12.78 14.90
C ASN A 74 15.06 12.62 15.24
N ASP A 75 15.48 11.40 15.59
CA ASP A 75 16.83 11.10 16.09
C ASP A 75 17.83 10.74 14.97
N LEU A 76 17.38 10.70 13.72
CA LEU A 76 18.23 10.43 12.57
C LEU A 76 19.07 11.65 12.20
N SER A 77 20.26 11.39 11.63
CA SER A 77 21.05 12.41 10.96
C SER A 77 20.29 12.99 9.77
N VAL A 78 20.70 14.17 9.28
CA VAL A 78 20.05 14.81 8.12
C VAL A 78 20.16 13.95 6.86
N GLU A 79 21.31 13.28 6.68
CA GLU A 79 21.57 12.40 5.54
C GLU A 79 20.70 11.14 5.60
N ASP A 80 20.66 10.47 6.75
CA ASP A 80 19.82 9.28 6.95
C ASP A 80 18.33 9.60 6.84
N ARG A 81 17.92 10.78 7.32
CA ARG A 81 16.54 11.25 7.25
C ARG A 81 16.06 11.38 5.80
N ALA A 82 16.85 11.99 4.92
CA ALA A 82 16.45 12.17 3.53
C ALA A 82 16.26 10.83 2.81
N SER A 83 17.19 9.91 3.00
CA SER A 83 17.12 8.55 2.44
C SER A 83 15.91 7.76 2.99
N CYS A 84 15.66 7.85 4.31
CA CYS A 84 14.51 7.19 4.93
C CYS A 84 13.18 7.79 4.47
N GLN A 85 13.11 9.11 4.26
CA GLN A 85 11.90 9.79 3.76
C GLN A 85 11.54 9.35 2.34
N GLU A 86 12.52 9.24 1.46
CA GLU A 86 12.31 8.73 0.09
C GLU A 86 11.74 7.31 0.12
N ARG A 87 12.42 6.39 0.82
CA ARG A 87 11.98 4.99 0.97
C ARG A 87 10.61 4.89 1.64
N ALA A 88 10.34 5.71 2.66
CA ALA A 88 9.03 5.71 3.32
C ALA A 88 7.91 6.14 2.36
N GLY A 89 8.18 7.11 1.49
CA GLY A 89 7.28 7.51 0.42
C GLY A 89 6.99 6.35 -0.54
N GLU A 90 8.01 5.59 -0.93
CA GLU A 90 7.84 4.42 -1.78
C GLU A 90 6.94 3.35 -1.12
N PHE A 91 7.23 2.98 0.13
CA PHE A 91 6.43 2.00 0.88
C PHE A 91 4.99 2.47 1.11
N PHE A 92 4.79 3.78 1.32
CA PHE A 92 3.46 4.36 1.42
C PHE A 92 2.65 4.13 0.13
N VAL A 93 3.24 4.41 -1.04
CA VAL A 93 2.56 4.19 -2.33
C VAL A 93 2.30 2.71 -2.56
N GLN A 94 3.24 1.81 -2.23
CA GLN A 94 3.02 0.36 -2.34
C GLN A 94 1.82 -0.09 -1.48
N ALA A 95 1.75 0.38 -0.23
CA ALA A 95 0.68 0.04 0.70
C ALA A 95 -0.68 0.61 0.24
N ALA A 96 -0.71 1.84 -0.30
CA ALA A 96 -1.92 2.43 -0.89
C ALA A 96 -2.40 1.65 -2.14
N CYS A 97 -1.47 1.29 -3.03
CA CYS A 97 -1.75 0.44 -4.18
C CYS A 97 -2.26 -0.95 -3.77
N TRP A 98 -1.72 -1.51 -2.68
CA TRP A 98 -2.22 -2.77 -2.12
C TRP A 98 -3.66 -2.64 -1.61
N CYS A 99 -4.02 -1.54 -0.94
CA CYS A 99 -5.41 -1.30 -0.53
C CYS A 99 -6.36 -1.29 -1.74
N LYS A 100 -5.96 -0.65 -2.84
CA LYS A 100 -6.72 -0.64 -4.10
C LYS A 100 -6.82 -2.02 -4.76
N LEU A 101 -5.73 -2.80 -4.73
CA LEU A 101 -5.74 -4.19 -5.18
C LEU A 101 -6.70 -5.04 -4.33
N ASP A 102 -6.71 -4.86 -3.02
CA ASP A 102 -7.58 -5.64 -2.13
C ASP A 102 -9.06 -5.42 -2.46
N LEU A 103 -9.47 -4.20 -2.81
CA LEU A 103 -10.83 -3.90 -3.31
C LEU A 103 -11.17 -4.71 -4.58
N LEU A 104 -10.20 -4.90 -5.49
CA LEU A 104 -10.37 -5.77 -6.66
C LEU A 104 -10.53 -7.23 -6.27
N LEU A 105 -9.73 -7.71 -5.31
CA LEU A 105 -9.81 -9.10 -4.85
C LEU A 105 -11.15 -9.38 -4.19
N GLN A 106 -11.67 -8.44 -3.40
CA GLN A 106 -12.97 -8.51 -2.73
C GLN A 106 -14.16 -8.44 -3.70
N SER A 107 -14.07 -7.61 -4.75
CA SER A 107 -15.13 -7.47 -5.76
C SER A 107 -15.15 -8.59 -6.80
N GLY A 108 -14.12 -9.45 -6.82
CA GLY A 108 -14.00 -10.56 -7.74
C GLY A 108 -13.03 -10.25 -8.87
N ILE A 109 -12.01 -11.09 -8.98
CA ILE A 109 -10.93 -10.96 -9.96
C ILE A 109 -10.98 -12.09 -10.99
N THR A 110 -10.74 -11.76 -12.27
CA THR A 110 -10.59 -12.74 -13.36
C THR A 110 -9.15 -13.24 -13.43
N GLN A 111 -8.93 -14.45 -13.98
CA GLN A 111 -7.58 -14.99 -14.18
C GLN A 111 -6.93 -14.42 -15.45
N GLU A 112 -6.85 -13.09 -15.55
CA GLU A 112 -6.24 -12.37 -16.68
C GLU A 112 -5.37 -11.22 -16.16
N ASN A 113 -4.32 -10.88 -16.91
CA ASN A 113 -3.52 -9.69 -16.60
C ASN A 113 -4.38 -8.45 -16.81
N GLN A 114 -4.30 -7.49 -15.90
CA GLN A 114 -5.17 -6.31 -15.94
C GLN A 114 -4.52 -5.09 -15.28
N CYS A 115 -5.11 -3.94 -15.56
CA CYS A 115 -4.69 -2.66 -15.01
C CYS A 115 -5.86 -1.98 -14.30
N LEU A 116 -5.64 -1.56 -13.06
CA LEU A 116 -6.55 -0.69 -12.32
C LEU A 116 -6.17 0.76 -12.60
N ALA A 117 -6.95 1.42 -13.46
CA ALA A 117 -6.84 2.85 -13.71
C ALA A 117 -7.00 3.68 -12.43
N GLU A 118 -6.39 4.86 -12.42
CA GLU A 118 -6.29 5.77 -11.27
C GLU A 118 -7.64 6.21 -10.69
N ASP A 119 -8.63 6.40 -11.54
CA ASP A 119 -9.97 6.88 -11.21
C ASP A 119 -10.86 5.78 -10.58
N ARG A 120 -10.54 4.51 -10.86
CA ARG A 120 -11.28 3.38 -10.31
C ARG A 120 -11.19 3.35 -8.79
N TRP A 121 -12.37 3.43 -8.15
CA TRP A 121 -12.57 3.33 -6.70
C TRP A 121 -11.81 4.38 -5.87
N ALA A 122 -11.61 5.59 -6.39
CA ALA A 122 -10.83 6.61 -5.70
C ALA A 122 -11.34 6.93 -4.28
N ALA A 123 -12.66 6.92 -4.06
CA ALA A 123 -13.26 7.17 -2.75
C ALA A 123 -13.05 5.99 -1.79
N GLU A 124 -13.31 4.78 -2.27
CA GLU A 124 -13.21 3.53 -1.52
C GLU A 124 -11.75 3.24 -1.14
N VAL A 125 -10.78 3.63 -1.97
CA VAL A 125 -9.36 3.56 -1.65
C VAL A 125 -9.02 4.47 -0.47
N GLY A 126 -9.60 5.68 -0.41
CA GLY A 126 -9.45 6.58 0.73
C GLY A 126 -9.95 5.96 2.03
N GLU A 127 -11.16 5.40 2.01
CA GLU A 127 -11.73 4.70 3.18
C GLU A 127 -10.88 3.49 3.57
N ALA A 128 -10.46 2.68 2.60
CA ALA A 128 -9.64 1.50 2.80
C ALA A 128 -8.28 1.82 3.45
N VAL A 129 -7.66 2.92 3.06
CA VAL A 129 -6.39 3.42 3.61
C VAL A 129 -6.58 3.90 5.05
N ILE A 130 -7.63 4.69 5.32
CA ILE A 130 -7.93 5.16 6.69
C ILE A 130 -8.21 3.98 7.62
N GLN A 131 -9.01 3.02 7.20
CA GLN A 131 -9.33 1.81 7.98
C GLN A 131 -8.10 0.95 8.27
N ARG A 132 -7.10 0.96 7.37
CA ARG A 132 -5.85 0.19 7.50
C ARG A 132 -4.67 1.02 8.00
N LYS A 133 -4.89 2.24 8.48
CA LYS A 133 -3.83 3.18 8.89
C LYS A 133 -2.77 2.54 9.77
N SER A 134 -3.18 1.90 10.88
CA SER A 134 -2.24 1.29 11.82
C SER A 134 -1.40 0.19 11.17
N PHE A 135 -2.01 -0.64 10.32
CA PHE A 135 -1.30 -1.68 9.58
C PHE A 135 -0.28 -1.08 8.61
N MET A 136 -0.66 -0.05 7.85
CA MET A 136 0.25 0.62 6.90
C MET A 136 1.45 1.23 7.62
N ILE A 137 1.23 1.88 8.77
CA ILE A 137 2.31 2.45 9.58
C ILE A 137 3.25 1.36 10.10
N SER A 138 2.71 0.27 10.65
CA SER A 138 3.53 -0.86 11.12
C SER A 138 4.31 -1.52 9.98
N TYR A 139 3.71 -1.65 8.81
CA TYR A 139 4.37 -2.18 7.61
C TYR A 139 5.54 -1.27 7.19
N ILE A 140 5.30 0.03 7.02
CA ILE A 140 6.34 0.99 6.60
C ILE A 140 7.47 1.04 7.63
N ALA A 141 7.16 1.04 8.93
CA ALA A 141 8.16 0.99 9.98
C ALA A 141 9.03 -0.27 9.89
N ALA A 142 8.41 -1.44 9.71
CA ALA A 142 9.12 -2.71 9.57
C ALA A 142 10.04 -2.75 8.33
N GLU A 143 9.56 -2.26 7.17
CA GLU A 143 10.36 -2.22 5.93
C GLU A 143 11.53 -1.23 5.99
N LEU A 144 11.44 -0.24 6.87
CA LEU A 144 12.51 0.71 7.15
C LEU A 144 13.41 0.27 8.32
N ASP A 145 13.19 -0.91 8.89
CA ASP A 145 13.86 -1.40 10.10
C ASP A 145 13.73 -0.45 11.31
N PHE A 146 12.65 0.35 11.36
CA PHE A 146 12.31 1.18 12.52
C PHE A 146 11.40 0.42 13.48
N VAL A 147 11.77 0.44 14.76
CA VAL A 147 10.82 0.11 15.82
C VAL A 147 9.88 1.32 15.94
N PRO A 148 8.57 1.18 15.71
CA PRO A 148 7.64 2.25 16.03
C PRO A 148 7.81 2.53 17.53
N GLY A 149 8.36 3.69 17.88
CA GLY A 149 8.31 4.15 19.26
C GLY A 149 6.84 4.11 19.69
N GLU A 150 6.57 3.49 20.84
CA GLU A 150 5.23 3.45 21.46
C GLU A 150 4.68 4.87 21.50
N THR A 151 3.93 5.24 20.47
CA THR A 151 3.28 6.53 20.38
C THR A 151 1.85 6.24 20.76
N ASP A 152 1.64 6.46 22.06
CA ASP A 152 0.40 6.43 22.80
C ASP A 152 -0.81 6.69 21.89
N VAL A 153 -1.64 5.66 21.74
CA VAL A 153 -3.01 5.83 21.23
C VAL A 153 -3.80 6.40 22.39
N SER A 154 -3.89 7.72 22.47
CA SER A 154 -4.93 8.43 23.23
C SER A 154 -5.99 8.97 22.28
#